data_AF-A0A0B5DTX3-F1
#
_entry.id   AF-A0A0B5DTX3-F1
#
_cell.length_a   1.000
_cell.length_b   1.000
_cell.length_c   1.000
_cell.angle_alpha   90.00
_cell.angle_beta   90.00
_cell.angle_gamma   90.00
#
_symmetry.space_group_name_H-M   'P 1'
#
loop_
_entity.id
_entity.type
_entity.pdbx_description
1 polymer ?
#
loop_
_entity_poly.entity_id
_entity_poly.type
_entity_poly.pdbx_seq_one_letter_code
_entity_poly.pdbx_strand_id
1 'polypeptide(L)'
;MTFDEEGLPIPVDPTNAIVKRRVETTVHFLYLDSPRLVSARKKKWREISDLIEEYRLACPDTYEACTLQDHQRVERLIGKLSAAAGPRAAYASTARACLRANGLAQFIEAVEEAAAA
;
A
#
# COMPACT_ATOMS: atom_id res chain seq x y z
N MET A 1 5.51 11.32 4.67
CA MET A 1 6.32 10.72 3.58
C MET A 1 5.58 9.49 3.10
N THR A 2 5.63 9.19 1.80
CA THR A 2 5.05 7.97 1.21
C THR A 2 6.11 7.28 0.32
N PHE A 3 5.73 6.24 -0.43
CA PHE A 3 6.61 5.51 -1.32
C PHE A 3 5.98 5.37 -2.71
N ASP A 4 6.80 5.21 -3.74
CA ASP A 4 6.37 4.88 -5.10
C ASP A 4 6.60 3.40 -5.44
N GLU A 5 6.24 3.02 -6.67
CA GLU A 5 6.40 1.67 -7.23
C GLU A 5 7.86 1.22 -7.34
N GLU A 6 8.77 2.18 -7.47
CA GLU A 6 10.21 1.96 -7.45
C GLU A 6 10.75 1.79 -6.02
N GLY A 7 9.87 1.80 -5.02
CA GLY A 7 10.25 1.66 -3.62
C GLY A 7 11.07 2.85 -3.12
N LEU A 8 11.00 4.01 -3.77
CA LEU A 8 11.66 5.23 -3.36
C LEU A 8 10.76 6.04 -2.42
N PRO A 9 11.32 6.65 -1.37
CA PRO A 9 10.56 7.55 -0.51
C PRO A 9 10.26 8.86 -1.24
N ILE A 10 8.99 9.27 -1.25
CA ILE A 10 8.55 10.52 -1.89
C ILE A 10 7.79 11.41 -0.90
N PRO A 11 7.81 12.74 -1.08
CA PRO A 11 6.98 13.64 -0.31
C PRO A 11 5.49 13.39 -0.58
N VAL A 12 4.68 13.52 0.47
CA VAL A 12 3.21 13.42 0.36
C VAL A 12 2.66 14.61 -0.45
N ASP A 13 3.30 15.76 -0.30
CA ASP A 13 3.06 16.96 -1.09
C ASP A 13 4.39 17.39 -1.74
N PRO A 14 4.60 17.08 -3.03
CA PRO A 14 5.82 17.45 -3.75
C PRO A 14 5.91 18.95 -4.07
N THR A 15 4.80 19.69 -4.02
CA THR A 15 4.77 21.13 -4.31
C THR A 15 5.23 21.96 -3.11
N ASN A 16 5.10 21.41 -1.90
CA ASN A 16 5.56 22.06 -0.68
C ASN A 16 7.06 21.84 -0.44
N ALA A 17 7.84 22.90 -0.62
CA ALA A 17 9.30 22.88 -0.46
C ALA A 17 9.78 22.43 0.93
N ILE A 18 9.03 22.77 2.00
CA ILE A 18 9.36 22.34 3.37
C ILE A 18 9.19 20.83 3.51
N VAL A 19 8.08 20.29 2.99
CA VAL A 19 7.80 18.85 3.03
C VAL A 19 8.85 18.09 2.22
N LYS A 20 9.20 18.60 1.04
CA LYS A 20 10.26 18.02 0.19
C LYS A 20 11.60 17.98 0.90
N ARG A 21 12.04 19.12 1.46
CA ARG A 21 13.32 19.21 2.18
C ARG A 21 13.35 18.28 3.39
N ARG A 22 12.25 18.20 4.15
CA ARG A 22 12.13 17.28 5.29
C ARG A 22 12.32 15.83 4.86
N VAL A 23 11.66 15.42 3.77
CA VAL A 23 11.82 14.05 3.24
C VAL A 23 13.25 13.79 2.78
N GLU A 24 13.85 14.67 1.99
CA GLU A 24 15.25 14.53 1.56
C GLU A 24 16.21 14.36 2.74
N THR A 25 16.06 15.20 3.77
CA THR A 25 16.86 15.15 4.99
C THR A 25 16.64 13.84 5.75
N THR A 26 15.39 13.39 5.91
CA THR A 26 15.07 12.11 6.57
C THR A 26 15.65 10.92 5.81
N VAL A 27 15.54 10.91 4.48
CA VAL A 27 16.08 9.85 3.63
C VAL A 27 17.59 9.74 3.80
N HIS A 28 18.30 10.88 3.75
CA HIS A 28 19.74 10.93 3.91
C HIS A 28 20.20 10.43 5.28
N PHE A 29 19.64 10.95 6.37
CA PHE A 29 20.10 10.60 7.72
C PHE A 29 19.74 9.17 8.14
N LEU A 30 18.63 8.62 7.64
CA LEU A 30 18.16 7.28 7.98
C LEU A 30 18.51 6.23 6.91
N TYR A 31 19.27 6.60 5.87
CA TYR A 31 19.68 5.74 4.76
C TYR A 31 18.49 4.97 4.14
N LEU A 32 17.34 5.66 4.01
CA LEU A 32 16.10 5.01 3.58
C LEU A 32 16.14 4.61 2.11
N ASP A 33 17.01 5.19 1.32
CA ASP A 33 17.29 4.92 -0.08
C ASP A 33 18.34 3.81 -0.30
N SER A 34 18.80 3.13 0.76
CA SER A 34 19.75 2.03 0.61
C SER A 34 19.22 0.94 -0.35
N PRO A 35 20.07 0.36 -1.22
CA PRO A 35 19.64 -0.59 -2.25
C PRO A 35 18.83 -1.77 -1.71
N ARG A 36 19.17 -2.25 -0.50
CA ARG A 36 18.46 -3.34 0.17
C ARG A 36 17.04 -2.95 0.56
N LEU A 37 16.84 -1.76 1.15
CA LEU A 37 15.53 -1.27 1.53
C LEU A 37 14.66 -0.98 0.32
N VAL A 38 15.23 -0.33 -0.70
CA VAL A 38 14.55 -0.07 -1.98
C VAL A 38 14.09 -1.39 -2.61
N SER A 39 14.96 -2.38 -2.70
CA SER A 39 14.61 -3.70 -3.26
C SER A 39 13.50 -4.40 -2.48
N ALA A 40 13.53 -4.31 -1.14
CA ALA A 40 12.49 -4.90 -0.30
C ALA A 40 11.13 -4.19 -0.48
N ARG A 41 11.14 -2.86 -0.60
CA ARG A 41 9.93 -2.07 -0.88
C ARG A 41 9.38 -2.34 -2.28
N LYS A 42 10.22 -2.41 -3.32
CA LYS A 42 9.80 -2.85 -4.66
C LYS A 42 9.17 -4.25 -4.64
N LYS A 43 9.75 -5.18 -3.87
CA LYS A 43 9.18 -6.53 -3.71
C LYS A 43 7.81 -6.46 -3.05
N LYS A 44 7.68 -5.68 -1.97
CA LYS A 44 6.38 -5.50 -1.30
C LYS A 44 5.36 -4.85 -2.22
N TRP A 45 5.74 -3.82 -2.99
CA TRP A 45 4.83 -3.16 -3.94
C TRP A 45 4.27 -4.14 -4.98
N ARG A 46 5.14 -4.99 -5.55
CA ARG A 46 4.72 -6.05 -6.48
C ARG A 46 3.77 -7.04 -5.82
N GLU A 47 4.11 -7.55 -4.65
CA GLU A 47 3.24 -8.47 -3.89
C GLU A 47 1.83 -7.88 -3.66
N ILE A 48 1.74 -6.59 -3.34
CA ILE A 48 0.45 -5.91 -3.14
C ILE A 48 -0.26 -5.68 -4.47
N SER A 49 0.46 -5.35 -5.53
CA SER A 49 -0.09 -5.18 -6.87
C SER A 49 -0.70 -6.49 -7.38
N ASP A 50 -0.02 -7.63 -7.16
CA ASP A 50 -0.53 -8.96 -7.51
C ASP A 50 -1.84 -9.27 -6.76
N LEU A 51 -1.91 -8.96 -5.46
CA LEU A 51 -3.12 -9.15 -4.65
C LEU A 51 -4.27 -8.24 -5.08
N ILE A 52 -3.97 -7.00 -5.51
CA ILE A 52 -4.97 -6.07 -6.05
C ILE A 52 -5.53 -6.60 -7.37
N GLU A 53 -4.67 -7.15 -8.23
CA GLU A 53 -5.11 -7.74 -9.48
C GLU A 53 -5.98 -8.98 -9.25
N GLU A 54 -5.57 -9.86 -8.34
CA GLU A 54 -6.41 -10.99 -7.90
C GLU A 54 -7.76 -10.54 -7.35
N TYR A 55 -7.80 -9.43 -6.60
CA TYR A 55 -9.02 -8.85 -6.06
C TYR A 55 -9.94 -8.32 -7.16
N ARG A 56 -9.39 -7.57 -8.13
CA ARG A 56 -10.16 -7.06 -9.27
C ARG A 56 -10.74 -8.19 -10.12
N LEU A 57 -9.98 -9.25 -10.32
CA LEU A 57 -10.41 -10.42 -11.09
C LEU A 57 -11.34 -11.38 -10.32
N ALA A 58 -11.49 -11.20 -9.01
CA ALA A 58 -12.36 -12.05 -8.20
C ALA A 58 -13.84 -11.62 -8.25
N CYS A 59 -14.13 -10.41 -8.69
CA CYS A 59 -15.51 -9.92 -8.83
C CYS A 59 -16.08 -10.34 -10.20
N PRO A 60 -17.18 -11.11 -10.23
CA PRO A 60 -17.88 -11.39 -11.47
C PRO A 60 -18.55 -10.13 -12.04
N ASP A 61 -18.73 -10.10 -13.36
CA ASP A 61 -19.24 -8.93 -14.09
C ASP A 61 -20.69 -8.57 -13.72
N THR A 62 -21.46 -9.53 -13.22
CA THR A 62 -22.87 -9.34 -12.83
C THR A 62 -23.18 -9.93 -11.46
N TYR A 63 -24.21 -9.37 -10.82
CA TYR A 63 -24.68 -9.84 -9.52
C TYR A 63 -25.20 -11.28 -9.58
N GLU A 64 -25.89 -11.63 -10.66
CA GLU A 64 -26.46 -12.97 -10.87
C GLU A 64 -25.40 -14.06 -11.07
N ALA A 65 -24.21 -13.68 -11.56
CA ALA A 65 -23.07 -14.58 -11.71
C ALA A 65 -22.25 -14.74 -10.42
N CYS A 66 -22.57 -13.99 -9.37
CA CYS A 66 -21.85 -14.04 -8.10
C CYS A 66 -22.16 -15.32 -7.32
N THR A 67 -21.16 -16.18 -7.19
CA THR A 67 -21.28 -17.38 -6.36
C THR A 67 -20.84 -17.11 -4.92
N LEU A 68 -21.24 -18.00 -4.01
CA LEU A 68 -20.74 -17.98 -2.63
C LEU A 68 -19.20 -18.08 -2.58
N GLN A 69 -18.59 -18.80 -3.53
CA GLN A 69 -17.15 -18.97 -3.60
C GLN A 69 -16.45 -17.67 -4.01
N ASP A 70 -17.05 -16.88 -4.92
CA ASP A 70 -16.53 -15.58 -5.32
C ASP A 70 -16.56 -14.59 -4.15
N HIS A 71 -17.68 -14.55 -3.42
CA HIS A 71 -17.80 -13.75 -2.21
C HIS A 71 -16.72 -14.12 -1.17
N GLN A 72 -16.55 -15.41 -0.88
CA GLN A 72 -15.51 -15.88 0.05
C GLN A 72 -14.09 -15.57 -0.43
N ARG A 73 -13.86 -15.58 -1.74
CA ARG A 73 -12.57 -15.23 -2.34
C ARG A 73 -12.29 -13.73 -2.16
N VAL A 74 -13.26 -12.88 -2.46
CA VAL A 74 -13.17 -11.43 -2.29
C VAL A 74 -12.90 -11.06 -0.82
N GLU A 75 -13.67 -11.60 0.12
CA GLU A 75 -13.48 -11.38 1.56
C GLU A 75 -12.07 -11.78 2.03
N ARG A 76 -11.57 -12.92 1.54
CA ARG A 76 -10.21 -13.39 1.85
C ARG A 76 -9.14 -12.44 1.30
N LEU A 77 -9.34 -11.92 0.09
CA LEU A 77 -8.40 -10.99 -0.55
C LEU A 77 -8.40 -9.65 0.18
N ILE A 78 -9.56 -9.14 0.58
CA ILE A 78 -9.67 -7.96 1.44
C ILE A 78 -8.90 -8.18 2.74
N GLY A 79 -9.11 -9.33 3.41
CA GLY A 79 -8.38 -9.68 4.63
C GLY A 79 -6.86 -9.69 4.44
N LYS A 80 -6.35 -10.22 3.32
CA LYS A 80 -4.92 -10.20 2.98
C LYS A 80 -4.39 -8.79 2.76
N LEU A 81 -5.11 -7.96 2.00
CA LEU A 81 -4.72 -6.58 1.72
C LEU A 81 -4.67 -5.74 3.01
N SER A 82 -5.71 -5.85 3.84
CA SER A 82 -5.78 -5.18 5.14
C SER A 82 -4.67 -5.65 6.09
N ALA A 83 -4.40 -6.96 6.14
CA ALA A 83 -3.31 -7.50 6.97
C ALA A 83 -1.93 -6.99 6.51
N ALA A 84 -1.69 -6.91 5.20
CA ALA A 84 -0.43 -6.42 4.66
C ALA A 84 -0.21 -4.92 4.87
N ALA A 85 -1.29 -4.14 5.00
CA ALA A 85 -1.27 -2.73 5.37
C ALA A 85 -1.30 -2.49 6.90
N GLY A 86 -1.49 -3.55 7.70
CA GLY A 86 -1.61 -3.47 9.15
C GLY A 86 -0.35 -2.91 9.83
N PRO A 87 -0.47 -2.33 11.05
CA PRO A 87 0.62 -1.61 11.72
C PRO A 87 1.84 -2.48 12.06
N ARG A 88 1.65 -3.81 12.16
CA ARG A 88 2.72 -4.77 12.46
C ARG A 88 3.29 -5.45 11.22
N ALA A 89 2.76 -5.16 10.03
CA ALA A 89 3.25 -5.79 8.80
C ALA A 89 4.59 -5.17 8.37
N ALA A 90 5.49 -6.03 7.88
CA ALA A 90 6.75 -5.57 7.32
C ALA A 90 6.48 -4.71 6.07
N TYR A 91 7.07 -3.52 6.03
CA TYR A 91 6.87 -2.54 4.94
C TYR A 91 5.40 -2.12 4.76
N ALA A 92 4.62 -2.09 5.85
CA ALA A 92 3.21 -1.68 5.83
C ALA A 92 2.98 -0.31 5.17
N SER A 93 3.89 0.64 5.37
CA SER A 93 3.83 1.97 4.75
C SER A 93 3.91 1.92 3.22
N THR A 94 4.70 0.99 2.66
CA THR A 94 4.76 0.73 1.21
C THR A 94 3.48 0.07 0.72
N ALA A 95 2.92 -0.88 1.49
CA ALA A 95 1.63 -1.49 1.15
C ALA A 95 0.49 -0.46 1.12
N ARG A 96 0.42 0.43 2.12
CA ARG A 96 -0.54 1.54 2.15
C ARG A 96 -0.35 2.50 0.97
N ALA A 97 0.90 2.83 0.64
CA ALA A 97 1.20 3.67 -0.52
C ALA A 97 0.68 3.04 -1.83
N CYS A 98 0.93 1.75 -2.02
CA CYS A 98 0.44 0.99 -3.18
C CYS A 98 -1.10 0.96 -3.26
N LEU A 99 -1.77 0.72 -2.12
CA LEU A 99 -3.24 0.75 -2.03
C LEU A 99 -3.83 2.12 -2.39
N ARG A 100 -3.23 3.22 -1.88
CA ARG A 100 -3.67 4.58 -2.25
C ARG A 100 -3.48 4.86 -3.73
N ALA A 101 -2.32 4.51 -4.29
CA ALA A 101 -2.02 4.71 -5.71
C ALA A 101 -3.01 3.97 -6.63
N ASN A 102 -3.64 2.91 -6.13
CA ASN A 102 -4.61 2.09 -6.85
C ASN A 102 -6.08 2.41 -6.52
N GLY A 103 -6.36 3.47 -5.76
CA GLY A 103 -7.72 3.88 -5.39
C GLY A 103 -8.40 2.97 -4.37
N LEU A 104 -7.63 2.26 -3.55
CA LEU A 104 -8.11 1.31 -2.54
C LEU A 104 -7.86 1.79 -1.11
N ALA A 105 -7.99 3.10 -0.88
CA ALA A 105 -7.74 3.73 0.41
C ALA A 105 -8.72 3.27 1.51
N GLN A 106 -9.92 2.81 1.14
CA GLN A 106 -10.91 2.27 2.07
C GLN A 106 -10.40 1.05 2.87
N PHE A 107 -9.42 0.31 2.34
CA PHE A 107 -8.84 -0.84 3.06
C PHE A 107 -7.84 -0.45 4.15
N ILE A 108 -7.52 0.84 4.28
CA ILE A 108 -6.50 1.34 5.22
C ILE A 108 -7.01 2.45 6.13
N GLU A 109 -8.25 2.94 5.97
CA GLU A 109 -8.85 4.01 6.78
C GLU A 109 -8.77 3.72 8.28
N ALA A 110 -9.26 2.58 8.74
CA ALA A 110 -9.26 2.22 10.16
C ALA A 110 -7.84 2.20 10.78
N VAL A 111 -6.83 1.86 9.98
CA VAL A 111 -5.43 1.84 10.44
C VAL A 111 -4.85 3.26 10.50
N GLU A 112 -5.32 4.16 9.65
CA GLU A 112 -4.84 5.54 9.57
C GLU A 112 -5.53 6.44 10.58
N GLU A 113 -6.83 6.24 10.84
CA GLU A 113 -7.55 6.89 11.93
C GLU A 113 -6.96 6.53 13.30
N ALA A 114 -6.67 5.25 13.53
CA ALA A 114 -6.03 4.80 14.76
C ALA A 114 -4.59 5.32 14.95
N ALA A 115 -3.92 5.74 13.88
CA ALA A 115 -2.59 6.34 13.95
C ALA A 115 -2.61 7.87 14.09
N ALA A 116 -3.78 8.50 13.89
CA ALA A 116 -3.98 9.95 14.01
C ALA A 116 -4.51 10.37 15.40
N ALA A 117 -5.02 9.42 16.19
CA ALA A 117 -5.45 9.59 17.58
C ALA A 117 -4.27 9.46 18.57
#